data_AF-A0A3D5EQK5-F1
#
_entry.id   AF-A0A3D5EQK5-F1
#
_cell.length_a   1.000
_cell.length_b   1.000
_cell.length_c   1.000
_cell.angle_alpha   90.00
_cell.angle_beta   90.00
_cell.angle_gamma   90.00
#
_symmetry.space_group_name_H-M   'P 1'
#
loop_
_entity.id
_entity.type
_entity.pdbx_description
1 polymer ?
#
loop_
_entity_poly.entity_id
_entity_poly.type
_entity_poly.pdbx_seq_one_letter_code
_entity_poly.pdbx_strand_id
1 'polypeptide(L)'
;MPLKARLHYESLVHDIFRQAYERNTKLSLLFKLSTVSHFVELAGLSDRYDAQEFIRSLFLVEVLGSQAGKTKRSIWEEYKAAVKAQGEKLLVSLDEFENHLRKFVDKNSLVLPATQEALRHFLKEKTNHLLNVFSLSKARGKYVIQRMCVRVHQVGTLCFLAATGWRRSELGFTFSDIKISKNNDGLDNFSTPWRFHIHWLLPKTNGMSKTMREITSTSYILLSQLACFLPKNQDGPVMGNDDFIYEASKLLWPDFVQNYVLFDENHLVDEEHEASIQKVKREVQRTFPLYQLASKSNDLKKALSSYHSGEIPKEQRQLLEENIPQAMLDKLASPDIELTQKNVLSIKSALLRDVKYPSPHAFRHMWAEAVLMRYRGPVGSFIRANFQHMDERFFMAYLRDKDMKLINEHAERSFISYVSQQYADLGRNAFGESVSQLPRYIELSVSKTSVISHEKYLKKVATVANERIESVKANPWGTCIRRAGTDFRAACSQGGIPHTHDAAPKLCLGCTNVDITKANLRGIMVYTRQEVEACLNPNLPSQLKMPYIDTIKRAVSVVKKLKAKSSNPSRYDKAIADFEEALSAANVYQEAV
;
A
#
# COMPACT_ATOMS: atom_id res chain seq x y z
N MET A 1 2.56 5.67 52.37
CA MET A 1 1.07 5.72 52.32
C MET A 1 0.51 4.59 53.17
N PRO A 2 -0.53 4.85 53.97
CA PRO A 2 -1.26 3.81 54.71
C PRO A 2 -1.85 2.75 53.76
N LEU A 3 -1.90 1.48 54.19
CA LEU A 3 -2.39 0.35 53.39
C LEU A 3 -3.82 0.58 52.87
N LYS A 4 -4.70 1.13 53.73
CA LYS A 4 -6.10 1.46 53.39
C LYS A 4 -6.21 2.48 52.25
N ALA A 5 -5.36 3.51 52.26
CA ALA A 5 -5.33 4.49 51.18
C ALA A 5 -4.85 3.85 49.87
N ARG A 6 -3.81 3.00 49.93
CA ARG A 6 -3.28 2.30 48.76
C ARG A 6 -4.31 1.39 48.09
N LEU A 7 -5.07 0.62 48.88
CA LEU A 7 -6.16 -0.23 48.39
C LEU A 7 -7.29 0.58 47.76
N HIS A 8 -7.62 1.75 48.34
CA HIS A 8 -8.64 2.64 47.78
C HIS A 8 -8.22 3.20 46.41
N TYR A 9 -7.00 3.71 46.27
CA TYR A 9 -6.51 4.21 44.97
C TYR A 9 -6.39 3.10 43.93
N GLU A 10 -6.01 1.90 44.33
CA GLU A 10 -5.94 0.76 43.43
C GLU A 10 -7.32 0.40 42.88
N SER A 11 -8.35 0.36 43.74
CA SER A 11 -9.72 0.14 43.30
C SER A 11 -10.15 1.18 42.27
N LEU A 12 -9.91 2.46 42.56
CA LEU A 12 -10.25 3.54 41.63
C LEU A 12 -9.54 3.38 40.27
N VAL A 13 -8.26 3.04 40.27
CA VAL A 13 -7.50 2.81 39.03
C VAL A 13 -8.03 1.60 38.26
N HIS A 14 -8.36 0.52 38.96
CA HIS A 14 -8.97 -0.67 38.37
C HIS A 14 -10.33 -0.37 37.74
N ASP A 15 -11.17 0.43 38.40
CA ASP A 15 -12.48 0.82 37.88
C ASP A 15 -12.34 1.70 36.63
N ILE A 16 -11.41 2.66 36.65
CA ILE A 16 -11.07 3.47 35.47
C ILE A 16 -10.57 2.59 34.33
N PHE A 17 -9.72 1.61 34.62
CA PHE A 17 -9.21 0.67 33.62
C PHE A 17 -10.33 -0.16 33.00
N ARG A 18 -11.24 -0.73 33.80
CA ARG A 18 -12.39 -1.51 33.29
C ARG A 18 -13.25 -0.68 32.34
N GLN A 19 -13.62 0.53 32.76
CA GLN A 19 -14.43 1.44 31.93
C GLN A 19 -13.72 1.78 30.60
N ALA A 20 -12.39 2.02 30.64
CA ALA A 20 -11.62 2.28 29.43
C ALA A 20 -11.49 1.03 28.55
N TYR A 21 -11.29 -0.14 29.15
CA TYR A 21 -11.16 -1.41 28.46
C TYR A 21 -12.45 -1.77 27.72
N GLU A 22 -13.59 -1.73 28.40
CA GLU A 22 -14.90 -2.03 27.82
C GLU A 22 -15.23 -1.12 26.62
N ARG A 23 -14.91 0.18 26.73
CA ARG A 23 -15.11 1.13 25.62
C ARG A 23 -14.26 0.82 24.39
N ASN A 24 -13.02 0.34 24.58
CA ASN A 24 -12.05 0.18 23.49
C ASN A 24 -11.95 -1.26 22.95
N THR A 25 -12.38 -2.26 23.72
CA THR A 25 -12.23 -3.67 23.34
C THR A 25 -13.06 -4.00 22.09
N LYS A 26 -14.29 -3.47 22.02
CA LYS A 26 -15.18 -3.66 20.85
C LYS A 26 -14.57 -3.07 19.59
N LEU A 27 -14.04 -1.84 19.66
CA LEU A 27 -13.33 -1.20 18.54
C LEU A 27 -12.11 -2.01 18.11
N SER A 28 -11.32 -2.49 19.07
CA SER A 28 -10.10 -3.24 18.76
C SER A 28 -10.38 -4.65 18.21
N LEU A 29 -11.50 -5.27 18.57
CA LEU A 29 -11.88 -6.61 18.14
C LEU A 29 -12.49 -6.62 16.73
N LEU A 30 -13.39 -5.69 16.44
CA LEU A 30 -14.16 -5.66 15.19
C LEU A 30 -13.28 -5.41 13.96
N PHE A 31 -12.29 -4.53 14.07
CA PHE A 31 -11.47 -4.10 12.93
C PHE A 31 -10.17 -4.89 12.75
N LYS A 32 -9.98 -6.00 13.48
CA LYS A 32 -8.89 -6.94 13.16
C LYS A 32 -9.13 -7.54 11.78
N LEU A 33 -8.07 -7.68 10.99
CA LEU A 33 -8.16 -8.29 9.66
C LEU A 33 -8.79 -9.69 9.73
N SER A 34 -8.37 -10.51 10.69
CA SER A 34 -8.94 -11.85 10.91
C SER A 34 -10.44 -11.82 11.21
N THR A 35 -10.92 -10.84 11.97
CA THR A 35 -12.35 -10.67 12.26
C THR A 35 -13.09 -10.28 10.99
N VAL A 36 -12.58 -9.30 10.23
CA VAL A 36 -13.20 -8.87 8.96
C VAL A 36 -13.28 -10.05 7.98
N SER A 37 -12.18 -10.78 7.78
CA SER A 37 -12.14 -11.96 6.90
C SER A 37 -13.13 -13.05 7.35
N HIS A 38 -13.25 -13.33 8.65
CA HIS A 38 -14.25 -14.25 9.19
C HIS A 38 -15.69 -13.86 8.79
N PHE A 39 -16.02 -12.58 8.88
CA PHE A 39 -17.37 -12.09 8.53
C PHE A 39 -17.60 -11.97 7.01
N VAL A 40 -16.55 -11.81 6.21
CA VAL A 40 -16.61 -11.93 4.75
C VAL A 40 -16.97 -13.37 4.36
N GLU A 41 -16.29 -14.36 4.95
CA GLU A 41 -16.57 -15.78 4.72
C GLU A 41 -17.97 -16.16 5.21
N LEU A 42 -18.38 -15.71 6.40
CA LEU A 42 -19.75 -15.91 6.92
C LEU A 42 -20.82 -15.38 5.97
N ALA A 43 -20.56 -14.24 5.32
CA ALA A 43 -21.48 -13.66 4.34
C ALA A 43 -21.52 -14.44 3.01
N GLY A 44 -20.61 -15.40 2.81
CA GLY A 44 -20.47 -16.17 1.57
C GLY A 44 -19.78 -15.42 0.45
N LEU A 45 -18.97 -14.42 0.79
CA LEU A 45 -18.25 -13.58 -0.16
C LEU A 45 -16.82 -14.10 -0.33
N SER A 46 -16.26 -13.95 -1.53
CA SER A 46 -14.83 -14.14 -1.74
C SER A 46 -14.02 -13.07 -1.00
N ASP A 47 -12.86 -13.43 -0.43
CA ASP A 47 -11.99 -12.50 0.30
C ASP A 47 -11.33 -11.46 -0.62
N ARG A 48 -12.13 -10.46 -0.99
CA ARG A 48 -11.77 -9.33 -1.86
C ARG A 48 -11.84 -8.04 -1.06
N TYR A 49 -11.10 -7.04 -1.53
CA TYR A 49 -11.05 -5.73 -0.88
C TYR A 49 -12.43 -5.07 -0.72
N ASP A 50 -13.28 -5.12 -1.74
CA ASP A 50 -14.65 -4.58 -1.71
C ASP A 50 -15.51 -5.26 -0.64
N ALA A 51 -15.46 -6.60 -0.55
CA ALA A 51 -16.17 -7.36 0.48
C ALA A 51 -15.68 -7.02 1.89
N GLN A 52 -14.36 -6.85 2.07
CA GLN A 52 -13.81 -6.43 3.36
C GLN A 52 -14.25 -5.01 3.73
N GLU A 53 -14.27 -4.06 2.79
CA GLU A 53 -14.74 -2.69 3.02
C GLU A 53 -16.25 -2.65 3.34
N PHE A 54 -17.06 -3.49 2.69
CA PHE A 54 -18.46 -3.66 3.03
C PHE A 54 -18.66 -4.10 4.49
N ILE A 55 -17.96 -5.16 4.93
CA ILE A 55 -18.02 -5.64 6.32
C ILE A 55 -17.52 -4.57 7.30
N ARG A 56 -16.41 -3.89 6.99
CA ARG A 56 -15.90 -2.76 7.79
C ARG A 56 -16.93 -1.64 7.90
N SER A 57 -17.68 -1.37 6.83
CA SER A 57 -18.73 -0.35 6.81
C SER A 57 -19.89 -0.70 7.75
N LEU A 58 -20.29 -1.97 7.83
CA LEU A 58 -21.28 -2.42 8.82
C LEU A 58 -20.78 -2.21 10.25
N PHE A 59 -19.49 -2.46 10.51
CA PHE A 59 -18.89 -2.22 11.82
C PHE A 59 -18.73 -0.73 12.13
N LEU A 60 -18.44 0.10 11.13
CA LEU A 60 -18.30 1.55 11.28
C LEU A 60 -19.60 2.23 11.72
N VAL A 61 -20.78 1.67 11.40
CA VAL A 61 -22.06 2.18 11.95
C VAL A 61 -22.04 2.18 13.48
N GLU A 62 -21.44 1.18 14.11
CA GLU A 62 -21.31 1.08 15.57
C GLU A 62 -20.41 2.18 16.16
N VAL A 63 -19.48 2.71 15.37
CA VAL A 63 -18.48 3.70 15.78
C VAL A 63 -18.96 5.12 15.51
N LEU A 64 -19.50 5.36 14.31
CA LEU A 64 -19.97 6.66 13.85
C LEU A 64 -21.29 7.08 14.50
N GLY A 65 -22.08 6.13 15.03
CA GLY A 65 -23.34 6.41 15.71
C GLY A 65 -24.31 7.21 14.82
N SER A 66 -24.98 8.21 15.41
CA SER A 66 -25.95 9.06 14.70
C SER A 66 -25.35 9.90 13.55
N GLN A 67 -24.02 10.09 13.52
CA GLN A 67 -23.32 10.79 12.44
C GLN A 67 -23.19 9.94 11.16
N ALA A 68 -23.47 8.64 11.24
CA ALA A 68 -23.36 7.72 10.11
C ALA A 68 -24.27 8.11 8.94
N GLY A 69 -25.46 8.68 9.18
CA GLY A 69 -26.38 9.08 8.10
C GLY A 69 -26.82 7.96 7.14
N LYS A 70 -26.43 6.71 7.42
CA LYS A 70 -26.81 5.44 6.80
C LYS A 70 -26.88 4.37 7.91
N THR A 71 -27.87 3.49 7.81
CA THR A 71 -28.03 2.36 8.73
C THR A 71 -27.37 1.11 8.17
N LYS A 72 -27.04 0.13 9.02
CA LYS A 72 -26.57 -1.19 8.56
C LYS A 72 -27.54 -1.83 7.58
N ARG A 73 -28.84 -1.68 7.80
CA ARG A 73 -29.89 -2.17 6.91
C ARG A 73 -29.80 -1.56 5.51
N SER A 74 -29.61 -0.23 5.42
CA SER A 74 -29.40 0.46 4.14
C SER A 74 -28.18 -0.09 3.42
N ILE A 75 -27.04 -0.16 4.11
CA ILE A 75 -25.77 -0.65 3.55
C ILE A 75 -25.90 -2.11 3.09
N TRP A 76 -26.57 -2.95 3.88
CA TRP A 76 -26.80 -4.35 3.58
C TRP A 76 -27.64 -4.55 2.31
N GLU A 77 -28.80 -3.90 2.22
CA GLU A 77 -29.68 -4.05 1.05
C GLU A 77 -29.07 -3.45 -0.22
N GLU A 78 -28.36 -2.32 -0.10
CA GLU A 78 -27.62 -1.71 -1.21
C GLU A 78 -26.53 -2.65 -1.75
N TYR A 79 -25.69 -3.21 -0.87
CA TYR A 79 -24.63 -4.15 -1.27
C TYR A 79 -25.20 -5.46 -1.81
N LYS A 80 -26.24 -6.01 -1.18
CA LYS A 80 -26.96 -7.21 -1.63
C LYS A 80 -27.51 -7.03 -3.04
N ALA A 81 -28.07 -5.86 -3.36
CA ALA A 81 -28.53 -5.54 -4.70
C ALA A 81 -27.36 -5.51 -5.71
N ALA A 82 -26.23 -4.91 -5.34
CA ALA A 82 -25.03 -4.84 -6.17
C ALA A 82 -24.42 -6.22 -6.45
N VAL A 83 -24.29 -7.06 -5.43
CA VAL A 83 -23.75 -8.43 -5.51
C VAL A 83 -24.67 -9.35 -6.31
N LYS A 84 -26.00 -9.23 -6.14
CA LYS A 84 -26.99 -9.95 -6.96
C LYS A 84 -26.85 -9.61 -8.45
N ALA A 85 -26.60 -8.35 -8.78
CA ALA A 85 -26.36 -7.93 -10.17
C ALA A 85 -25.05 -8.52 -10.76
N GLN A 86 -24.13 -9.00 -9.91
CA GLN A 86 -22.88 -9.65 -10.32
C GLN A 86 -22.98 -11.19 -10.31
N GLY A 87 -24.16 -11.76 -10.05
CA GLY A 87 -24.37 -13.21 -9.99
C GLY A 87 -23.91 -13.87 -8.70
N GLU A 88 -23.56 -13.08 -7.68
CA GLU A 88 -23.22 -13.55 -6.33
C GLU A 88 -24.43 -13.37 -5.40
N LYS A 89 -24.47 -14.10 -4.26
CA LYS A 89 -25.55 -13.99 -3.27
C LYS A 89 -24.99 -14.06 -1.87
N LEU A 90 -25.50 -13.23 -0.97
CA LEU A 90 -25.22 -13.33 0.46
C LEU A 90 -25.87 -14.60 1.02
N LEU A 91 -25.08 -15.40 1.76
CA LEU A 91 -25.54 -16.68 2.32
C LEU A 91 -26.35 -16.54 3.61
N VAL A 92 -26.23 -15.39 4.28
CA VAL A 92 -26.95 -15.08 5.52
C VAL A 92 -27.82 -13.85 5.34
N SER A 93 -28.82 -13.68 6.20
CA SER A 93 -29.57 -12.45 6.38
C SER A 93 -28.82 -11.46 7.28
N LEU A 94 -29.23 -10.19 7.28
CA LEU A 94 -28.68 -9.20 8.19
C LEU A 94 -28.92 -9.59 9.66
N ASP A 95 -30.09 -10.14 9.99
CA ASP A 95 -30.42 -10.52 11.37
C ASP A 95 -29.54 -11.70 11.83
N GLU A 96 -29.29 -12.68 10.97
CA GLU A 96 -28.34 -13.78 11.25
C GLU A 96 -26.91 -13.26 11.39
N PHE A 97 -26.49 -12.33 10.53
CA PHE A 97 -25.20 -11.66 10.61
C PHE A 97 -25.03 -10.93 11.95
N GLU A 98 -26.03 -10.16 12.38
CA GLU A 98 -26.00 -9.44 13.65
C GLU A 98 -26.05 -10.37 14.87
N ASN A 99 -26.81 -11.47 14.79
CA ASN A 99 -26.83 -12.51 15.80
C ASN A 99 -25.45 -13.15 15.96
N HIS A 100 -24.78 -13.47 14.84
CA HIS A 100 -23.44 -14.02 14.85
C HIS A 100 -22.42 -13.01 15.37
N LEU A 101 -22.56 -11.73 14.98
CA LEU A 101 -21.72 -10.64 15.46
C LEU A 101 -21.78 -10.50 16.98
N ARG A 102 -22.99 -10.51 17.56
CA ARG A 102 -23.16 -10.48 19.02
C ARG A 102 -22.47 -11.65 19.70
N LYS A 103 -22.77 -12.89 19.26
CA LYS A 103 -22.12 -14.10 19.80
C LYS A 103 -20.60 -14.09 19.64
N PHE A 104 -20.10 -13.60 18.52
CA PHE A 104 -18.66 -13.48 18.26
C PHE A 104 -18.02 -12.48 19.22
N VAL A 105 -18.62 -11.31 19.40
CA VAL A 105 -18.12 -10.29 20.34
C VAL A 105 -18.16 -10.84 21.76
N ASP A 106 -19.25 -11.48 22.19
CA ASP A 106 -19.37 -12.04 23.54
C ASP A 106 -18.33 -13.15 23.80
N LYS A 107 -18.08 -14.01 22.81
CA LYS A 107 -17.11 -15.11 22.91
C LYS A 107 -15.66 -14.62 22.89
N ASN A 108 -15.34 -13.61 22.08
CA ASN A 108 -13.95 -13.19 21.84
C ASN A 108 -13.55 -11.93 22.62
N SER A 109 -14.49 -11.27 23.29
CA SER A 109 -14.15 -10.22 24.24
C SER A 109 -13.51 -10.85 25.47
N LEU A 110 -12.30 -10.40 25.79
CA LEU A 110 -11.62 -10.85 26.99
C LEU A 110 -12.36 -10.30 28.21
N VAL A 111 -12.89 -11.19 29.04
CA VAL A 111 -13.52 -10.81 30.30
C VAL A 111 -12.44 -10.47 31.32
N LEU A 112 -12.47 -9.25 31.84
CA LEU A 112 -11.55 -8.83 32.89
C LEU A 112 -11.86 -9.58 34.20
N PRO A 113 -10.86 -10.04 34.96
CA PRO A 113 -11.09 -10.75 36.21
C PRO A 113 -11.95 -9.93 37.18
N ALA A 114 -12.90 -10.54 37.90
CA ALA A 114 -13.84 -9.81 38.75
C ALA A 114 -13.21 -9.24 40.02
N THR A 115 -12.28 -9.97 40.64
CA THR A 115 -11.64 -9.55 41.91
C THR A 115 -10.48 -8.58 41.68
N GLN A 116 -10.19 -7.76 42.69
CA GLN A 116 -9.08 -6.79 42.68
C GLN A 116 -7.73 -7.51 42.52
N GLU A 117 -7.54 -8.61 43.25
CA GLU A 117 -6.32 -9.41 43.27
C GLU A 117 -6.06 -10.07 41.91
N ALA A 118 -7.10 -10.65 41.31
CA ALA A 118 -6.98 -11.29 40.01
C ALA A 118 -6.74 -10.25 38.90
N LEU A 119 -7.38 -9.08 38.97
CA LEU A 119 -7.13 -8.00 38.02
C LEU A 119 -5.70 -7.46 38.17
N ARG A 120 -5.18 -7.32 39.39
CA ARG A 120 -3.78 -6.95 39.63
C ARG A 120 -2.82 -7.95 38.99
N HIS A 121 -3.05 -9.25 39.19
CA HIS A 121 -2.23 -10.29 38.57
C HIS A 121 -2.27 -10.22 37.04
N PHE A 122 -3.47 -10.11 36.48
CA PHE A 122 -3.70 -9.96 35.05
C PHE A 122 -2.97 -8.75 34.46
N LEU A 123 -3.10 -7.58 35.08
CA LEU A 123 -2.42 -6.36 34.64
C LEU A 123 -0.90 -6.51 34.72
N LYS A 124 -0.39 -7.14 35.78
CA LYS A 124 1.04 -7.42 35.93
C LYS A 124 1.55 -8.35 34.82
N GLU A 125 0.82 -9.42 34.53
CA GLU A 125 1.15 -10.35 33.43
C GLU A 125 1.20 -9.64 32.08
N LYS A 126 0.15 -8.89 31.72
CA LYS A 126 0.10 -8.15 30.45
C LYS A 126 1.17 -7.06 30.36
N THR A 127 1.44 -6.37 31.46
CA THR A 127 2.53 -5.38 31.53
C THR A 127 3.88 -6.06 31.33
N ASN A 128 4.13 -7.21 31.97
CA ASN A 128 5.39 -7.95 31.79
C ASN A 128 5.58 -8.43 30.34
N HIS A 129 4.51 -8.91 29.70
CA HIS A 129 4.55 -9.27 28.28
C HIS A 129 4.94 -8.06 27.41
N LEU A 130 4.28 -6.92 27.58
CA LEU A 130 4.59 -5.70 26.83
C LEU A 130 6.00 -5.15 27.15
N LEU A 131 6.50 -5.32 28.37
CA LEU A 131 7.86 -4.94 28.76
C LEU A 131 8.89 -5.72 27.95
N ASN A 132 8.65 -7.02 27.76
CA ASN A 132 9.50 -7.89 26.96
C ASN A 132 9.45 -7.50 25.48
N VAL A 133 8.24 -7.34 24.93
CA VAL A 133 8.04 -6.92 23.52
C VAL A 133 8.78 -5.62 23.19
N PHE A 134 8.69 -4.61 24.07
CA PHE A 134 9.36 -3.32 23.84
C PHE A 134 10.77 -3.21 24.43
N SER A 135 11.33 -4.30 24.98
CA SER A 135 12.64 -4.32 25.63
C SER A 135 12.83 -3.21 26.68
N LEU A 136 11.80 -2.96 27.49
CA LEU A 136 11.75 -1.85 28.47
C LEU A 136 12.26 -2.25 29.88
N SER A 137 13.18 -3.21 29.97
CA SER A 137 13.64 -3.85 31.23
C SER A 137 14.15 -2.91 32.33
N LYS A 138 14.59 -1.69 31.97
CA LYS A 138 15.10 -0.68 32.91
C LYS A 138 14.03 0.28 33.46
N ALA A 139 12.84 0.32 32.89
CA ALA A 139 11.78 1.21 33.35
C ALA A 139 11.09 0.64 34.61
N ARG A 140 10.72 1.51 35.57
CA ARG A 140 10.02 1.11 36.81
C ARG A 140 8.80 1.99 37.07
N GLY A 141 7.79 1.42 37.73
CA GLY A 141 6.58 2.13 38.17
C GLY A 141 5.80 2.78 37.03
N LYS A 142 5.25 3.99 37.26
CA LYS A 142 4.43 4.76 36.31
C LYS A 142 5.11 4.95 34.95
N TYR A 143 6.44 5.08 34.94
CA TYR A 143 7.20 5.36 33.73
C TYR A 143 7.15 4.19 32.72
N VAL A 144 6.97 2.96 33.20
CA VAL A 144 6.77 1.77 32.34
C VAL A 144 5.55 1.95 31.46
N ILE A 145 4.40 2.23 32.06
CA ILE A 145 3.12 2.36 31.36
C ILE A 145 3.17 3.53 30.38
N GLN A 146 3.75 4.67 30.79
CA GLN A 146 3.92 5.82 29.90
C GLN A 146 4.76 5.47 28.66
N ARG A 147 5.89 4.78 28.84
CA ARG A 147 6.75 4.36 27.74
C ARG A 147 6.06 3.36 26.82
N MET A 148 5.29 2.41 27.37
CA MET A 148 4.49 1.48 26.58
C MET A 148 3.45 2.21 25.73
N CYS A 149 2.69 3.13 26.32
CA CYS A 149 1.69 3.90 25.57
C CYS A 149 2.36 4.67 24.42
N VAL A 150 3.51 5.31 24.67
CA VAL A 150 4.30 5.97 23.63
C VAL A 150 4.72 5.00 22.53
N ARG A 151 5.21 3.80 22.87
CA ARG A 151 5.61 2.80 21.85
C ARG A 151 4.43 2.30 21.02
N VAL A 152 3.29 1.99 21.63
CA VAL A 152 2.09 1.57 20.92
C VAL A 152 1.59 2.67 19.99
N HIS A 153 1.58 3.92 20.47
CA HIS A 153 1.25 5.10 19.66
C HIS A 153 2.21 5.25 18.48
N GLN A 154 3.51 5.10 18.69
CA GLN A 154 4.52 5.12 17.62
C GLN A 154 4.27 4.02 16.56
N VAL A 155 3.92 2.80 16.97
CA VAL A 155 3.58 1.71 16.03
C VAL A 155 2.35 2.07 15.20
N GLY A 156 1.29 2.61 15.82
CA GLY A 156 0.11 3.05 15.07
C GLY A 156 0.42 4.19 14.10
N THR A 157 1.24 5.16 14.50
CA THR A 157 1.72 6.23 13.61
C THR A 157 2.50 5.66 12.42
N LEU A 158 3.32 4.64 12.65
CA LEU A 158 4.06 3.95 11.59
C LEU A 158 3.14 3.26 10.58
N CYS A 159 2.09 2.58 11.05
CA CYS A 159 1.08 1.97 10.20
C CYS A 159 0.36 3.01 9.32
N PHE A 160 0.02 4.18 9.88
CA PHE A 160 -0.61 5.27 9.13
C PHE A 160 0.34 5.84 8.06
N LEU A 161 1.60 6.07 8.44
CA LEU A 161 2.64 6.54 7.54
C LEU A 161 2.87 5.57 6.36
N ALA A 162 2.90 4.26 6.64
CA ALA A 162 3.04 3.23 5.61
C ALA A 162 1.81 3.17 4.68
N ALA A 163 0.60 3.32 5.23
CA ALA A 163 -0.64 3.26 4.46
C ALA A 163 -0.83 4.47 3.52
N THR A 164 -0.31 5.64 3.91
CA THR A 164 -0.54 6.91 3.18
C THR A 164 0.67 7.39 2.39
N GLY A 165 1.89 7.08 2.84
CA GLY A 165 3.12 7.60 2.27
C GLY A 165 3.32 9.12 2.46
N TRP A 166 2.51 9.79 3.27
CA TRP A 166 2.52 11.26 3.38
C TRP A 166 3.84 11.78 3.96
N ARG A 167 4.19 13.05 3.66
CA ARG A 167 5.38 13.65 4.28
C ARG A 167 5.14 13.87 5.76
N ARG A 168 6.22 13.75 6.53
CA ARG A 168 6.26 14.09 7.96
C ARG A 168 5.57 15.44 8.29
N SER A 169 5.87 16.48 7.51
CA SER A 169 5.30 17.82 7.68
C SER A 169 3.78 17.91 7.42
N GLU A 170 3.17 16.88 6.84
CA GLU A 170 1.74 16.81 6.53
C GLU A 170 0.94 16.10 7.66
N LEU A 171 1.61 15.59 8.70
CA LEU A 171 1.00 14.72 9.73
C LEU A 171 0.64 15.45 11.04
N GLY A 172 0.79 16.78 11.09
CA GLY A 172 0.53 17.58 12.29
C GLY A 172 -0.95 17.85 12.61
N PHE A 173 -1.87 17.23 11.88
CA PHE A 173 -3.32 17.46 12.03
C PHE A 173 -3.88 16.87 13.33
N THR A 174 -4.99 17.45 13.77
CA THR A 174 -5.74 16.95 14.92
C THR A 174 -6.89 16.05 14.47
N PHE A 175 -7.55 15.37 15.40
CA PHE A 175 -8.66 14.48 15.05
C PHE A 175 -9.86 15.28 14.52
N SER A 176 -10.01 16.55 14.94
CA SER A 176 -11.09 17.44 14.51
C SER A 176 -10.95 17.92 13.05
N ASP A 177 -9.76 17.83 12.47
CA ASP A 177 -9.51 18.14 11.06
C ASP A 177 -10.07 17.05 10.11
N ILE A 178 -10.45 15.88 10.64
CA ILE A 178 -11.08 14.81 9.84
C ILE A 178 -12.53 15.17 9.55
N LYS A 179 -12.90 15.13 8.27
CA LYS A 179 -14.26 15.34 7.77
C LYS A 179 -14.77 14.05 7.13
N ILE A 180 -15.97 13.68 7.53
CA ILE A 180 -16.67 12.50 7.02
C ILE A 180 -17.79 13.01 6.12
N SER A 181 -17.88 12.50 4.91
CA SER A 181 -18.96 12.79 3.99
C SER A 181 -19.56 11.51 3.44
N LYS A 182 -20.81 11.57 2.98
CA LYS A 182 -21.45 10.45 2.28
C LYS A 182 -20.76 10.23 0.94
N ASN A 183 -20.55 8.96 0.56
CA ASN A 183 -20.06 8.63 -0.77
C ASN A 183 -21.21 8.73 -1.76
N ASN A 184 -21.15 9.70 -2.67
CA ASN A 184 -22.16 9.89 -3.70
C ASN A 184 -21.83 9.13 -5.00
N ASP A 185 -20.71 8.40 -5.04
CA ASP A 185 -20.35 7.56 -6.18
C ASP A 185 -21.26 6.32 -6.24
N GLY A 186 -22.09 6.24 -7.28
CA GLY A 186 -23.10 5.19 -7.43
C GLY A 186 -22.57 3.77 -7.58
N LEU A 187 -21.25 3.54 -7.75
CA LEU A 187 -20.64 2.21 -7.84
C LEU A 187 -19.82 1.86 -6.60
N ASP A 188 -19.11 2.84 -6.03
CA ASP A 188 -18.23 2.63 -4.87
C ASP A 188 -19.00 2.69 -3.53
N ASN A 189 -20.07 3.49 -3.47
CA ASN A 189 -20.88 3.70 -2.26
C ASN A 189 -21.46 2.42 -1.64
N PHE A 190 -21.64 1.36 -2.43
CA PHE A 190 -22.12 0.06 -1.94
C PHE A 190 -21.12 -0.61 -0.99
N SER A 191 -19.81 -0.43 -1.23
CA SER A 191 -18.74 -1.02 -0.42
C SER A 191 -18.13 0.01 0.54
N THR A 192 -18.10 1.28 0.15
CA THR A 192 -17.53 2.40 0.91
C THR A 192 -18.55 3.55 1.04
N PRO A 193 -19.53 3.46 1.96
CA PRO A 193 -20.61 4.42 2.06
C PRO A 193 -20.19 5.81 2.57
N TRP A 194 -19.00 5.92 3.13
CA TRP A 194 -18.41 7.17 3.61
C TRP A 194 -17.07 7.43 2.96
N ARG A 195 -16.80 8.72 2.75
CA ARG A 195 -15.49 9.25 2.38
C ARG A 195 -14.90 9.95 3.58
N PHE A 196 -13.63 9.68 3.86
CA PHE A 196 -12.90 10.27 4.95
C PHE A 196 -11.86 11.22 4.37
N HIS A 197 -11.90 12.48 4.79
CA HIS A 197 -10.97 13.49 4.32
C HIS A 197 -10.29 14.16 5.50
N ILE A 198 -9.01 14.47 5.36
CA ILE A 198 -8.26 15.28 6.32
C ILE A 198 -8.15 16.68 5.74
N HIS A 199 -8.68 17.67 6.45
CA HIS A 199 -8.59 19.07 6.08
C HIS A 199 -7.34 19.71 6.70
N TRP A 200 -6.18 19.58 6.05
CA TRP A 200 -4.91 20.00 6.64
C TRP A 200 -3.97 20.70 5.68
N LEU A 201 -2.98 21.37 6.28
CA LEU A 201 -1.93 22.14 5.65
C LEU A 201 -1.02 21.24 4.80
N LEU A 202 -0.65 21.76 3.64
CA LEU A 202 0.37 21.18 2.77
C LEU A 202 1.49 22.19 2.50
N PRO A 203 2.42 22.36 3.45
CA PRO A 203 3.39 23.47 3.47
C PRO A 203 4.17 23.67 2.17
N LYS A 204 4.45 22.59 1.43
CA LYS A 204 5.26 22.64 0.21
C LYS A 204 4.49 22.87 -1.09
N THR A 205 3.15 22.85 -1.10
CA THR A 205 2.35 23.05 -2.33
C THR A 205 1.53 24.29 -2.28
N ASN A 206 0.74 24.39 -1.22
CA ASN A 206 -0.23 25.44 -1.07
C ASN A 206 0.20 26.38 0.07
N GLY A 207 1.48 26.33 0.47
CA GLY A 207 1.99 27.07 1.61
C GLY A 207 1.16 26.77 2.86
N MET A 208 0.58 27.83 3.43
CA MET A 208 -0.26 27.75 4.63
C MET A 208 -1.74 27.47 4.34
N SER A 209 -2.12 27.13 3.11
CA SER A 209 -3.51 26.78 2.78
C SER A 209 -3.79 25.31 3.10
N LYS A 210 -4.92 25.08 3.77
CA LYS A 210 -5.44 23.74 4.04
C LYS A 210 -6.09 23.13 2.80
N THR A 211 -6.04 21.81 2.67
CA THR A 211 -6.62 21.04 1.57
C THR A 211 -7.32 19.80 2.09
N MET A 212 -8.26 19.27 1.29
CA MET A 212 -8.92 18.00 1.57
C MET A 212 -8.08 16.86 0.97
N ARG A 213 -7.60 15.95 1.84
CA ARG A 213 -6.92 14.72 1.43
C ARG A 213 -7.75 13.52 1.83
N GLU A 214 -8.13 12.69 0.85
CA GLU A 214 -8.87 11.47 1.14
C GLU A 214 -7.97 10.42 1.82
N ILE A 215 -8.53 9.71 2.80
CA ILE A 215 -7.93 8.56 3.46
C ILE A 215 -8.91 7.38 3.43
N THR A 216 -8.39 6.16 3.60
CA THR A 216 -9.23 4.97 3.67
C THR A 216 -10.00 4.87 4.99
N SER A 217 -11.06 4.06 5.01
CA SER A 217 -11.78 3.68 6.23
C SER A 217 -10.83 3.10 7.30
N THR A 218 -9.88 2.26 6.88
CA THR A 218 -8.86 1.63 7.74
C THR A 218 -7.95 2.68 8.36
N SER A 219 -7.52 3.66 7.56
CA SER A 219 -6.73 4.80 8.06
C SER A 219 -7.52 5.62 9.08
N TYR A 220 -8.81 5.86 8.85
CA TYR A 220 -9.69 6.55 9.80
C TYR A 220 -9.85 5.78 11.12
N ILE A 221 -10.08 4.47 11.06
CA ILE A 221 -10.20 3.61 12.24
C ILE A 221 -8.90 3.67 13.07
N LEU A 222 -7.75 3.55 12.41
CA LEU A 222 -6.44 3.64 13.05
C LEU A 222 -6.25 5.01 13.74
N LEU A 223 -6.58 6.11 13.05
CA LEU A 223 -6.53 7.45 13.64
C LEU A 223 -7.48 7.58 14.84
N SER A 224 -8.65 6.94 14.81
CA SER A 224 -9.61 6.94 15.91
C SER A 224 -9.07 6.22 17.14
N GLN A 225 -8.35 5.11 16.94
CA GLN A 225 -7.65 4.39 18.00
C GLN A 225 -6.45 5.19 18.54
N LEU A 226 -5.71 5.88 17.66
CA LEU A 226 -4.59 6.74 18.06
C LEU A 226 -5.05 7.97 18.85
N ALA A 227 -6.21 8.53 18.53
CA ALA A 227 -6.78 9.66 19.26
C ALA A 227 -7.07 9.30 20.74
N CYS A 228 -7.26 8.02 21.08
CA CYS A 228 -7.44 7.58 22.47
C CYS A 228 -6.19 7.77 23.35
N PHE A 229 -5.00 7.97 22.76
CA PHE A 229 -3.77 8.28 23.50
C PHE A 229 -3.66 9.77 23.86
N LEU A 230 -4.50 10.63 23.29
CA LEU A 230 -4.52 12.05 23.62
C LEU A 230 -5.24 12.27 24.97
N PRO A 231 -4.78 13.23 25.79
CA PRO A 231 -5.49 13.63 27.00
C PRO A 231 -6.92 14.07 26.67
N LYS A 232 -7.90 13.65 27.48
CA LYS A 232 -9.28 14.14 27.36
C LYS A 232 -9.27 15.67 27.42
N ASN A 233 -9.95 16.31 26.47
CA ASN A 233 -10.10 17.78 26.31
C ASN A 233 -8.93 18.52 25.66
N GLN A 234 -7.96 17.84 25.03
CA GLN A 234 -6.94 18.50 24.20
C GLN A 234 -7.06 18.08 22.74
N ASP A 235 -7.35 19.04 21.86
CA ASP A 235 -7.26 18.85 20.40
C ASP A 235 -5.79 19.00 19.97
N GLY A 236 -5.01 17.95 20.21
CA GLY A 236 -3.59 17.87 19.85
C GLY A 236 -3.34 17.07 18.58
N PRO A 237 -2.13 17.13 18.00
CA PRO A 237 -1.76 16.32 16.85
C PRO A 237 -1.92 14.82 17.13
N VAL A 238 -2.72 14.11 16.32
CA VAL A 238 -3.08 12.71 16.56
C VAL A 238 -1.86 11.79 16.57
N MET A 239 -0.88 12.08 15.72
CA MET A 239 0.36 11.30 15.57
C MET A 239 1.55 11.90 16.31
N GLY A 240 1.34 12.92 17.15
CA GLY A 240 2.40 13.65 17.82
C GLY A 240 3.12 14.63 16.89
N ASN A 241 4.29 15.10 17.34
CA ASN A 241 5.08 16.09 16.62
C ASN A 241 6.05 15.45 15.60
N ASP A 242 6.75 16.33 14.91
CA ASP A 242 7.75 16.03 13.89
C ASP A 242 8.86 15.06 14.38
N ASP A 243 9.31 15.19 15.63
CA ASP A 243 10.31 14.30 16.21
C ASP A 243 9.73 12.94 16.58
N PHE A 244 8.50 12.92 17.08
CA PHE A 244 7.77 11.70 17.41
C PHE A 244 7.63 10.79 16.20
N ILE A 245 7.24 11.35 15.04
CA ILE A 245 7.11 10.60 13.78
C ILE A 245 8.47 10.04 13.33
N TYR A 246 9.54 10.82 13.50
CA TYR A 246 10.88 10.36 13.17
C TYR A 246 11.31 9.17 14.05
N GLU A 247 11.06 9.24 15.35
CA GLU A 247 11.33 8.14 16.27
C GLU A 247 10.43 6.92 16.00
N ALA A 248 9.16 7.13 15.63
CA ALA A 248 8.24 6.07 15.23
C ALA A 248 8.76 5.29 14.02
N SER A 249 9.31 5.99 13.02
CA SER A 249 9.85 5.34 11.81
C SER A 249 11.00 4.38 12.11
N LYS A 250 11.78 4.64 13.16
CA LYS A 250 12.94 3.81 13.55
C LYS A 250 12.59 2.65 14.46
N LEU A 251 11.43 2.71 15.12
CA LEU A 251 11.09 1.88 16.26
C LEU A 251 11.22 0.38 15.97
N LEU A 252 10.61 -0.08 14.88
CA LEU A 252 10.54 -1.50 14.52
C LEU A 252 11.69 -1.97 13.63
N TRP A 253 12.65 -1.10 13.30
CA TRP A 253 13.74 -1.48 12.40
C TRP A 253 14.66 -2.56 12.94
N PRO A 254 15.09 -2.53 14.22
CA PRO A 254 15.82 -3.64 14.82
C PRO A 254 15.07 -4.97 14.72
N ASP A 255 13.77 -4.94 15.03
CA ASP A 255 12.91 -6.12 15.00
C ASP A 255 12.73 -6.65 13.58
N PHE A 256 12.54 -5.76 12.59
CA PHE A 256 12.51 -6.13 11.18
C PHE A 256 13.80 -6.82 10.72
N VAL A 257 14.97 -6.28 11.06
CA VAL A 257 16.26 -6.86 10.64
C VAL A 257 16.48 -8.26 11.25
N GLN A 258 15.97 -8.49 12.45
CA GLN A 258 16.23 -9.72 13.22
C GLN A 258 15.13 -10.79 13.03
N ASN A 259 13.87 -10.38 13.02
CA ASN A 259 12.71 -11.25 13.24
C ASN A 259 11.67 -11.18 12.10
N TYR A 260 11.97 -10.50 10.98
CA TYR A 260 11.03 -10.44 9.88
C TYR A 260 10.73 -11.84 9.33
N VAL A 261 9.46 -12.22 9.32
CA VAL A 261 9.02 -13.60 9.05
C VAL A 261 9.52 -14.15 7.71
N LEU A 262 9.64 -13.31 6.68
CA LEU A 262 10.12 -13.76 5.38
C LEU A 262 11.64 -13.93 5.32
N PHE A 263 12.39 -13.54 6.36
CA PHE A 263 13.80 -13.89 6.48
C PHE A 263 14.02 -15.32 7.00
N ASP A 264 12.97 -15.98 7.46
CA ASP A 264 12.97 -17.41 7.76
C ASP A 264 12.77 -18.21 6.46
N GLU A 265 13.69 -19.12 6.18
CA GLU A 265 13.71 -19.98 5.00
C GLU A 265 12.45 -20.87 4.94
N ASN A 266 11.86 -21.19 6.09
CA ASN A 266 10.66 -22.02 6.17
C ASN A 266 9.37 -21.34 5.67
N HIS A 267 9.37 -20.03 5.49
CA HIS A 267 8.19 -19.25 5.08
C HIS A 267 8.18 -18.89 3.58
N LEU A 268 9.18 -19.36 2.82
CA LEU A 268 9.37 -19.03 1.42
C LEU A 268 8.93 -20.22 0.56
N VAL A 269 8.01 -19.96 -0.37
CA VAL A 269 7.36 -20.99 -1.20
C VAL A 269 8.00 -21.07 -2.60
N ASP A 270 8.92 -20.14 -2.91
CA ASP A 270 9.55 -19.96 -4.22
C ASP A 270 11.05 -19.65 -4.06
N GLU A 271 11.90 -20.48 -4.65
CA GLU A 271 13.37 -20.41 -4.57
C GLU A 271 13.95 -19.07 -5.10
N GLU A 272 13.29 -18.42 -6.06
CA GLU A 272 13.79 -17.16 -6.64
C GLU A 272 13.44 -15.94 -5.76
N HIS A 273 12.22 -15.93 -5.20
CA HIS A 273 11.85 -14.98 -4.16
C HIS A 273 12.72 -15.16 -2.91
N GLU A 274 13.06 -16.41 -2.58
CA GLU A 274 13.97 -16.72 -1.50
C GLU A 274 15.35 -16.10 -1.72
N ALA A 275 15.98 -16.31 -2.87
CA ALA A 275 17.31 -15.74 -3.14
C ALA A 275 17.34 -14.20 -3.04
N SER A 276 16.30 -13.53 -3.52
CA SER A 276 16.18 -12.07 -3.45
C SER A 276 15.98 -11.59 -2.01
N ILE A 277 15.11 -12.25 -1.25
CA ILE A 277 14.85 -11.92 0.16
C ILE A 277 16.09 -12.21 1.02
N GLN A 278 16.81 -13.30 0.77
CA GLN A 278 18.06 -13.63 1.45
C GLN A 278 19.16 -12.60 1.14
N LYS A 279 19.25 -12.10 -0.10
CA LYS A 279 20.17 -11.00 -0.44
C LYS A 279 19.86 -9.75 0.38
N VAL A 280 18.59 -9.37 0.47
CA VAL A 280 18.14 -8.23 1.29
C VAL A 280 18.46 -8.47 2.76
N LYS A 281 18.14 -9.65 3.31
CA LYS A 281 18.45 -10.06 4.68
C LYS A 281 19.92 -9.87 5.01
N ARG A 282 20.82 -10.43 4.18
CA ARG A 282 22.28 -10.30 4.37
C ARG A 282 22.72 -8.84 4.32
N GLU A 283 22.22 -8.06 3.37
CA GLU A 283 22.55 -6.65 3.22
C GLU A 283 22.13 -5.82 4.44
N VAL A 284 20.89 -5.97 4.89
CA VAL A 284 20.37 -5.21 6.05
C VAL A 284 21.04 -5.66 7.35
N GLN A 285 21.30 -6.95 7.53
CA GLN A 285 22.00 -7.46 8.72
C GLN A 285 23.46 -7.02 8.76
N ARG A 286 24.16 -7.03 7.63
CA ARG A 286 25.55 -6.55 7.52
C ARG A 286 25.67 -5.07 7.87
N THR A 287 24.72 -4.26 7.40
CA THR A 287 24.76 -2.79 7.59
C THR A 287 24.08 -2.33 8.89
N PHE A 288 23.37 -3.21 9.59
CA PHE A 288 22.64 -2.87 10.81
C PHE A 288 23.50 -2.30 11.95
N PRO A 289 24.71 -2.83 12.24
CA PRO A 289 25.58 -2.23 13.26
C PRO A 289 25.97 -0.77 12.97
N LEU A 290 26.19 -0.43 11.69
CA LEU A 290 26.47 0.95 11.25
C LEU A 290 25.28 1.86 11.54
N TYR A 291 24.08 1.40 11.22
CA TYR A 291 22.86 2.12 11.54
C TYR A 291 22.71 2.30 13.06
N GLN A 292 22.94 1.25 13.86
CA GLN A 292 22.83 1.34 15.32
C GLN A 292 23.77 2.40 15.89
N LEU A 293 25.03 2.42 15.44
CA LEU A 293 26.03 3.41 15.82
C LEU A 293 25.59 4.84 15.43
N ALA A 294 25.10 5.02 14.20
CA ALA A 294 24.73 6.32 13.64
C ALA A 294 23.36 6.85 14.12
N SER A 295 22.45 5.97 14.55
CA SER A 295 21.05 6.29 14.86
C SER A 295 20.90 7.20 16.08
N LYS A 296 21.81 7.08 17.06
CA LYS A 296 21.83 7.87 18.30
C LYS A 296 23.03 8.82 18.27
N SER A 297 22.76 10.12 18.14
CA SER A 297 23.78 11.16 18.01
C SER A 297 24.79 11.17 19.16
N ASN A 298 24.33 10.91 20.39
CA ASN A 298 25.21 10.82 21.56
C ASN A 298 26.13 9.60 21.52
N ASP A 299 25.65 8.47 20.99
CA ASP A 299 26.45 7.25 20.92
C ASP A 299 27.50 7.38 19.80
N LEU A 300 27.14 7.96 18.65
CA LEU A 300 28.09 8.29 17.60
C LEU A 300 29.14 9.29 18.09
N LYS A 301 28.74 10.39 18.75
CA LYS A 301 29.70 11.38 19.27
C LYS A 301 30.66 10.74 20.27
N LYS A 302 30.18 9.90 21.18
CA LYS A 302 31.02 9.15 22.12
C LYS A 302 31.99 8.21 21.40
N ALA A 303 31.52 7.45 20.41
CA ALA A 303 32.38 6.56 19.64
C ALA A 303 33.48 7.33 18.90
N LEU A 304 33.15 8.48 18.32
CA LEU A 304 34.14 9.35 17.66
C LEU A 304 35.14 9.94 18.66
N SER A 305 34.69 10.34 19.85
CA SER A 305 35.60 10.78 20.93
C SER A 305 36.54 9.65 21.38
N SER A 306 36.02 8.43 21.54
CA SER A 306 36.83 7.26 21.87
C SER A 306 37.77 6.84 20.74
N TYR A 307 37.39 7.08 19.47
CA TYR A 307 38.28 6.85 18.34
C TYR A 307 39.47 7.81 18.40
N HIS A 308 39.19 9.10 18.65
CA HIS A 308 40.20 10.14 18.79
C HIS A 308 41.15 9.88 19.98
N SER A 309 40.63 9.44 21.13
CA SER A 309 41.46 9.10 22.30
C SER A 309 42.16 7.74 22.20
N GLY A 310 41.90 6.95 21.14
CA GLY A 310 42.47 5.62 20.95
C GLY A 310 41.81 4.50 21.78
N GLU A 311 40.80 4.82 22.60
CA GLU A 311 40.11 3.90 23.52
C GLU A 311 38.89 3.19 22.92
N ILE A 312 38.65 3.36 21.61
CA ILE A 312 37.49 2.78 20.94
C ILE A 312 37.53 1.23 20.95
N PRO A 313 36.39 0.55 21.21
CA PRO A 313 36.29 -0.90 21.07
C PRO A 313 36.65 -1.37 19.64
N LYS A 314 37.32 -2.53 19.53
CA LYS A 314 37.79 -3.09 18.24
C LYS A 314 36.69 -3.18 17.18
N GLU A 315 35.50 -3.66 17.57
CA GLU A 315 34.35 -3.79 16.66
C GLU A 315 33.90 -2.44 16.09
N GLN A 316 33.83 -1.40 16.93
CA GLN A 316 33.45 -0.05 16.48
C GLN A 316 34.54 0.60 15.64
N ARG A 317 35.81 0.35 15.96
CA ARG A 317 36.95 0.81 15.16
C ARG A 317 36.86 0.25 13.75
N GLN A 318 36.70 -1.06 13.62
CA GLN A 318 36.57 -1.74 12.33
C GLN A 318 35.39 -1.18 11.53
N LEU A 319 34.22 -0.98 12.16
CA LEU A 319 33.05 -0.40 11.51
C LEU A 319 33.33 1.01 10.94
N LEU A 320 34.05 1.86 11.68
CA LEU A 320 34.40 3.20 11.21
C LEU A 320 35.43 3.15 10.08
N GLU A 321 36.50 2.37 10.24
CA GLU A 321 37.59 2.26 9.26
C GLU A 321 37.14 1.69 7.91
N GLU A 322 36.20 0.73 7.92
CA GLU A 322 35.69 0.10 6.69
C GLU A 322 34.66 0.96 5.94
N ASN A 323 34.02 1.93 6.60
CA ASN A 323 32.83 2.63 6.05
C ASN A 323 32.98 4.16 5.99
N ILE A 324 34.08 4.72 6.50
CA ILE A 324 34.38 6.15 6.41
C ILE A 324 35.60 6.35 5.52
N PRO A 325 35.61 7.37 4.63
CA PRO A 325 36.79 7.68 3.84
C PRO A 325 38.03 7.98 4.70
N GLN A 326 39.20 7.46 4.30
CA GLN A 326 40.46 7.63 5.03
C GLN A 326 40.75 9.10 5.41
N ALA A 327 40.53 10.04 4.48
CA ALA A 327 40.73 11.47 4.74
C ALA A 327 39.90 12.04 5.90
N MET A 328 38.76 11.42 6.23
CA MET A 328 37.93 11.80 7.36
C MET A 328 38.40 11.13 8.66
N LEU A 329 38.94 9.91 8.58
CA LEU A 329 39.61 9.23 9.70
C LEU A 329 40.88 9.97 10.12
N ASP A 330 41.69 10.41 9.15
CA ASP A 330 42.91 11.19 9.41
C ASP A 330 42.57 12.52 10.12
N LYS A 331 41.48 13.17 9.70
CA LYS A 331 40.97 14.37 10.38
C LYS A 331 40.47 14.07 11.80
N LEU A 332 39.81 12.93 12.01
CA LEU A 332 39.36 12.49 13.34
C LEU A 332 40.53 12.16 14.29
N ALA A 333 41.66 11.72 13.74
CA ALA A 333 42.89 11.47 14.50
C ALA A 333 43.70 12.75 14.76
N SER A 334 43.38 13.87 14.09
CA SER A 334 44.09 15.13 14.29
C SER A 334 43.89 15.67 15.71
N PRO A 335 44.94 16.13 16.41
CA PRO A 335 44.85 16.67 17.76
C PRO A 335 43.94 17.90 17.88
N ASP A 336 43.71 18.63 16.78
CA ASP A 336 42.92 19.88 16.77
C ASP A 336 41.43 19.67 16.40
N ILE A 337 40.96 18.42 16.32
CA ILE A 337 39.58 18.14 15.87
C ILE A 337 38.55 18.53 16.94
N GLU A 338 37.74 19.55 16.63
CA GLU A 338 36.56 19.85 17.43
C GLU A 338 35.35 19.03 16.94
N LEU A 339 34.80 18.16 17.80
CA LEU A 339 33.59 17.37 17.53
C LEU A 339 32.31 18.21 17.68
N THR A 340 32.20 19.24 16.85
CA THR A 340 30.99 20.06 16.69
C THR A 340 29.82 19.24 16.15
N GLN A 341 28.60 19.72 16.37
CA GLN A 341 27.39 19.05 15.87
C GLN A 341 27.40 18.89 14.34
N LYS A 342 27.94 19.87 13.61
CA LYS A 342 28.08 19.84 12.15
C LYS A 342 29.04 18.74 11.69
N ASN A 343 30.16 18.56 12.38
CA ASN A 343 31.16 17.54 12.05
C ASN A 343 30.60 16.14 12.31
N VAL A 344 29.93 15.94 13.45
CA VAL A 344 29.25 14.68 13.78
C VAL A 344 28.16 14.34 12.75
N LEU A 345 27.38 15.32 12.29
CA LEU A 345 26.36 15.13 11.25
C LEU A 345 26.98 14.77 9.88
N SER A 346 28.13 15.35 9.55
CA SER A 346 28.83 15.05 8.30
C SER A 346 29.35 13.61 8.28
N ILE A 347 29.94 13.16 9.39
CA ILE A 347 30.40 11.78 9.57
C ILE A 347 29.21 10.82 9.56
N LYS A 348 28.12 11.16 10.26
CA LYS A 348 26.87 10.39 10.22
C LYS A 348 26.35 10.20 8.80
N SER A 349 26.40 11.25 7.98
CA SER A 349 25.95 11.21 6.59
C SER A 349 26.86 10.34 5.72
N ALA A 350 28.17 10.32 6.00
CA ALA A 350 29.11 9.41 5.34
C ALA A 350 28.82 7.94 5.70
N LEU A 351 28.67 7.64 7.00
CA LEU A 351 28.35 6.29 7.50
C LEU A 351 27.04 5.72 6.96
N LEU A 352 26.05 6.58 6.72
CA LEU A 352 24.72 6.16 6.27
C LEU A 352 24.54 6.22 4.74
N ARG A 353 25.59 6.54 3.97
CA ARG A 353 25.49 6.76 2.51
C ARG A 353 24.92 5.56 1.76
N ASP A 354 25.46 4.37 2.04
CA ASP A 354 25.10 3.11 1.36
C ASP A 354 24.35 2.16 2.30
N VAL A 355 23.75 2.70 3.36
CA VAL A 355 22.99 1.93 4.35
C VAL A 355 21.51 2.12 4.10
N LYS A 356 20.77 1.02 3.94
CA LYS A 356 19.30 1.06 3.95
C LYS A 356 18.84 1.25 5.40
N TYR A 357 18.07 2.30 5.65
CA TYR A 357 17.54 2.58 6.98
C TYR A 357 16.16 3.24 6.91
N PRO A 358 15.34 3.11 7.96
CA PRO A 358 13.97 3.60 7.93
C PRO A 358 13.96 5.11 8.06
N SER A 359 13.10 5.75 7.29
CA SER A 359 12.78 7.16 7.46
C SER A 359 11.37 7.43 6.93
N PRO A 360 10.72 8.52 7.35
CA PRO A 360 9.45 8.91 6.76
C PRO A 360 9.53 9.09 5.24
N HIS A 361 10.71 9.45 4.71
CA HIS A 361 10.94 9.51 3.28
C HIS A 361 11.00 8.13 2.61
N ALA A 362 11.60 7.13 3.27
CA ALA A 362 11.65 5.75 2.76
C ALA A 362 10.25 5.12 2.69
N PHE A 363 9.42 5.30 3.72
CA PHE A 363 8.02 4.80 3.72
C PHE A 363 7.20 5.37 2.57
N ARG A 364 7.45 6.63 2.20
CA ARG A 364 6.84 7.24 1.02
C ARG A 364 7.20 6.52 -0.28
N HIS A 365 8.46 6.12 -0.44
CA HIS A 365 8.92 5.38 -1.62
C HIS A 365 8.34 3.98 -1.66
N MET A 366 8.33 3.29 -0.51
CA MET A 366 7.67 1.98 -0.38
C MET A 366 6.19 2.04 -0.78
N TRP A 367 5.48 3.10 -0.34
CA TRP A 367 4.09 3.32 -0.75
C TRP A 367 3.96 3.51 -2.26
N ALA A 368 4.82 4.34 -2.87
CA ALA A 368 4.77 4.63 -4.30
C ALA A 368 5.06 3.37 -5.14
N GLU A 369 6.03 2.55 -4.71
CA GLU A 369 6.35 1.27 -5.32
C GLU A 369 5.20 0.27 -5.19
N ALA A 370 4.62 0.14 -3.99
CA ALA A 370 3.46 -0.73 -3.77
C ALA A 370 2.27 -0.34 -4.66
N VAL A 371 2.06 0.97 -4.87
CA VAL A 371 1.07 1.48 -5.82
C VAL A 371 1.44 1.10 -7.25
N LEU A 372 2.69 1.31 -7.68
CA LEU A 372 3.14 0.96 -9.05
C LEU A 372 2.95 -0.54 -9.37
N MET A 373 3.22 -1.41 -8.40
CA MET A 373 3.10 -2.87 -8.58
C MET A 373 1.64 -3.36 -8.54
N ARG A 374 0.75 -2.69 -7.79
CA ARG A 374 -0.60 -3.18 -7.51
C ARG A 374 -1.71 -2.40 -8.22
N TYR A 375 -1.48 -1.14 -8.57
CA TYR A 375 -2.47 -0.27 -9.20
C TYR A 375 -2.37 -0.34 -10.72
N ARG A 376 -3.48 -0.70 -11.38
CA ARG A 376 -3.61 -0.71 -12.84
C ARG A 376 -4.44 0.49 -13.31
N GLY A 377 -3.77 1.63 -13.46
CA GLY A 377 -4.32 2.92 -13.94
C GLY A 377 -3.19 3.94 -14.20
N PRO A 378 -3.47 5.23 -14.47
CA PRO A 378 -2.42 6.23 -14.65
C PRO A 378 -1.69 6.49 -13.32
N VAL A 379 -0.66 5.69 -13.05
CA VAL A 379 0.03 5.67 -11.76
C VAL A 379 0.58 7.05 -11.39
N GLY A 380 1.11 7.79 -12.37
CA GLY A 380 1.56 9.17 -12.16
C GLY A 380 0.43 10.09 -11.65
N SER A 381 -0.79 9.98 -12.18
CA SER A 381 -1.93 10.78 -11.72
C SER A 381 -2.37 10.40 -10.31
N PHE A 382 -2.38 9.11 -9.99
CA PHE A 382 -2.74 8.62 -8.66
C PHE A 382 -1.70 9.01 -7.60
N ILE A 383 -0.40 8.87 -7.92
CA ILE A 383 0.72 9.33 -7.10
C ILE A 383 0.67 10.86 -6.91
N ARG A 384 0.37 11.63 -7.97
CA ARG A 384 0.18 13.09 -7.88
C ARG A 384 -0.99 13.46 -6.98
N ALA A 385 -2.13 12.79 -7.12
CA ALA A 385 -3.29 13.02 -6.27
C ALA A 385 -3.01 12.68 -4.79
N ASN A 386 -2.31 11.56 -4.52
CA ASN A 386 -1.96 11.18 -3.16
C ASN A 386 -0.91 12.11 -2.53
N PHE A 387 0.02 12.66 -3.32
CA PHE A 387 1.06 13.54 -2.80
C PHE A 387 0.76 15.03 -2.91
N GLN A 388 -0.24 15.46 -3.68
CA GLN A 388 -0.61 16.83 -4.12
C GLN A 388 0.56 17.80 -4.47
N HIS A 389 1.81 17.35 -4.41
CA HIS A 389 3.07 18.10 -4.38
C HIS A 389 3.91 17.97 -5.64
N MET A 390 3.24 17.84 -6.78
CA MET A 390 3.93 17.73 -8.06
C MET A 390 3.11 18.46 -9.12
N ASP A 391 3.36 19.77 -9.26
CA ASP A 391 3.16 20.47 -10.54
C ASP A 391 3.89 19.67 -11.64
N GLU A 392 3.36 19.58 -12.86
CA GLU A 392 3.98 18.88 -14.00
C GLU A 392 5.44 19.29 -14.22
N ARG A 393 5.79 20.57 -14.00
CA ARG A 393 7.18 21.06 -14.07
C ARG A 393 8.04 20.58 -12.90
N PHE A 394 7.49 20.51 -11.69
CA PHE A 394 8.16 19.95 -10.52
C PHE A 394 8.18 18.42 -10.50
N PHE A 395 7.24 17.74 -11.14
CA PHE A 395 7.26 16.30 -11.41
C PHE A 395 8.43 15.99 -12.33
N MET A 396 8.53 16.70 -13.46
CA MET A 396 9.65 16.54 -14.40
C MET A 396 11.00 17.00 -13.82
N ALA A 397 11.03 17.99 -12.92
CA ALA A 397 12.25 18.41 -12.19
C ALA A 397 12.63 17.46 -11.04
N TYR A 398 11.66 16.96 -10.27
CA TYR A 398 11.81 15.90 -9.26
C TYR A 398 12.31 14.59 -9.89
N LEU A 399 11.95 14.34 -11.15
CA LEU A 399 12.42 13.22 -11.98
C LEU A 399 13.74 13.51 -12.72
N ARG A 400 14.21 14.77 -12.79
CA ARG A 400 15.39 15.19 -13.58
C ARG A 400 16.71 14.95 -12.86
N ASP A 401 16.74 15.23 -11.55
CA ASP A 401 17.97 15.15 -10.72
C ASP A 401 17.97 13.96 -9.74
N LYS A 402 16.86 13.23 -9.64
CA LYS A 402 16.82 11.93 -8.99
C LYS A 402 16.76 10.92 -10.11
N ASP A 403 17.72 10.00 -10.15
CA ASP A 403 17.84 8.86 -11.06
C ASP A 403 16.61 7.91 -10.97
N MET A 404 15.42 8.42 -11.26
CA MET A 404 14.20 7.65 -11.50
C MET A 404 14.23 7.05 -12.90
N LYS A 405 15.19 7.40 -13.76
CA LYS A 405 15.51 6.54 -14.89
C LYS A 405 15.92 5.17 -14.33
N LEU A 406 16.81 5.11 -13.34
CA LEU A 406 17.21 3.85 -12.72
C LEU A 406 16.12 3.20 -11.87
N ILE A 407 15.24 3.95 -11.18
CA ILE A 407 14.14 3.37 -10.36
C ILE A 407 12.94 2.97 -11.21
N ASN A 408 12.53 3.76 -12.23
CA ASN A 408 11.53 3.33 -13.20
C ASN A 408 12.10 2.21 -14.06
N GLU A 409 13.36 2.29 -14.51
CA GLU A 409 14.03 1.15 -15.14
C GLU A 409 14.04 -0.02 -14.16
N HIS A 410 14.45 0.11 -12.89
CA HIS A 410 14.46 -1.03 -11.98
C HIS A 410 13.06 -1.60 -11.73
N ALA A 411 12.02 -0.77 -11.59
CA ALA A 411 10.64 -1.21 -11.42
C ALA A 411 10.04 -1.80 -12.70
N GLU A 412 10.29 -1.19 -13.86
CA GLU A 412 9.92 -1.71 -15.18
C GLU A 412 10.67 -2.99 -15.47
N ARG A 413 11.97 -3.07 -15.15
CA ARG A 413 12.83 -4.26 -15.30
C ARG A 413 12.39 -5.36 -14.36
N SER A 414 12.04 -5.04 -13.11
CA SER A 414 11.47 -6.00 -12.15
C SER A 414 10.11 -6.50 -12.62
N PHE A 415 9.26 -5.61 -13.12
CA PHE A 415 7.97 -5.98 -13.73
C PHE A 415 8.17 -6.83 -14.99
N ILE A 416 9.09 -6.46 -15.89
CA ILE A 416 9.46 -7.21 -17.09
C ILE A 416 9.94 -8.59 -16.71
N SER A 417 10.83 -8.69 -15.72
CA SER A 417 11.41 -9.95 -15.25
C SER A 417 10.31 -10.84 -14.71
N TYR A 418 9.54 -10.32 -13.74
CA TYR A 418 8.41 -11.02 -13.14
C TYR A 418 7.41 -11.49 -14.20
N VAL A 419 6.90 -10.59 -15.03
CA VAL A 419 5.89 -10.94 -16.05
C VAL A 419 6.45 -11.94 -17.05
N SER A 420 7.72 -11.81 -17.44
CA SER A 420 8.32 -12.71 -18.42
C SER A 420 8.59 -14.09 -17.85
N GLN A 421 9.05 -14.17 -16.60
CA GLN A 421 9.23 -15.43 -15.87
C GLN A 421 7.91 -16.14 -15.67
N GLN A 422 6.86 -15.42 -15.23
CA GLN A 422 5.52 -15.98 -15.09
C GLN A 422 5.00 -16.55 -16.42
N TYR A 423 5.18 -15.83 -17.54
CA TYR A 423 4.81 -16.33 -18.86
C TYR A 423 5.67 -17.50 -19.34
N ALA A 424 6.94 -17.58 -18.95
CA ALA A 424 7.81 -18.70 -19.31
C ALA A 424 7.53 -19.96 -18.49
N ASP A 425 7.12 -19.80 -17.24
CA ASP A 425 6.80 -20.90 -16.32
C ASP A 425 5.39 -21.45 -16.55
N LEU A 426 4.40 -20.57 -16.60
CA LEU A 426 2.97 -20.93 -16.67
C LEU A 426 2.39 -20.79 -18.08
N GLY A 427 3.21 -20.45 -19.07
CA GLY A 427 2.79 -20.24 -20.46
C GLY A 427 1.71 -19.16 -20.58
N ARG A 428 0.79 -19.33 -21.53
CA ARG A 428 -0.32 -18.38 -21.76
C ARG A 428 -1.32 -18.26 -20.61
N ASN A 429 -1.19 -19.09 -19.57
CA ASN A 429 -2.09 -19.13 -18.42
C ASN A 429 -1.57 -18.33 -17.22
N ALA A 430 -0.36 -17.75 -17.29
CA ALA A 430 0.29 -17.03 -16.19
C ALA A 430 -0.59 -15.99 -15.48
N PHE A 431 -1.41 -15.26 -16.23
CA PHE A 431 -2.32 -14.25 -15.67
C PHE A 431 -3.80 -14.62 -15.85
N GLY A 432 -4.08 -15.90 -16.12
CA GLY A 432 -5.40 -16.43 -16.43
C GLY A 432 -6.07 -15.70 -17.59
N GLU A 433 -7.16 -15.00 -17.29
CA GLU A 433 -7.95 -14.14 -18.18
C GLU A 433 -7.11 -12.98 -18.74
N SER A 434 -6.39 -13.26 -19.83
CA SER A 434 -5.46 -12.32 -20.46
C SER A 434 -5.48 -12.37 -21.99
N VAL A 435 -5.27 -11.22 -22.62
CA VAL A 435 -5.08 -11.01 -24.05
C VAL A 435 -3.72 -10.35 -24.22
N SER A 436 -2.72 -11.18 -24.50
CA SER A 436 -1.32 -10.76 -24.62
C SER A 436 -0.63 -11.48 -25.77
N GLN A 437 0.22 -10.74 -26.48
CA GLN A 437 1.20 -11.32 -27.41
C GLN A 437 2.56 -11.57 -26.76
N LEU A 438 2.74 -11.13 -25.51
CA LEU A 438 4.00 -11.27 -24.79
C LEU A 438 4.44 -12.73 -24.57
N PRO A 439 3.58 -13.70 -24.17
CA PRO A 439 4.01 -15.08 -24.00
C PRO A 439 4.61 -15.66 -25.30
N ARG A 440 3.96 -15.42 -26.45
CA ARG A 440 4.50 -15.86 -27.74
C ARG A 440 5.83 -15.18 -28.09
N TYR A 441 5.96 -13.91 -27.77
CA TYR A 441 7.22 -13.18 -27.98
C TYR A 441 8.36 -13.72 -27.12
N ILE A 442 8.08 -14.06 -25.86
CA ILE A 442 9.04 -14.68 -24.95
C ILE A 442 9.44 -16.05 -25.48
N GLU A 443 8.47 -16.92 -25.78
CA GLU A 443 8.71 -18.25 -26.39
C GLU A 443 9.67 -18.15 -27.58
N LEU A 444 9.39 -17.25 -28.52
CA LEU A 444 10.25 -17.05 -29.70
C LEU A 444 11.63 -16.50 -29.34
N SER A 445 11.70 -15.63 -28.32
CA SER A 445 12.94 -15.00 -27.90
C SER A 445 13.91 -15.94 -27.21
N VAL A 446 13.40 -17.00 -26.58
CA VAL A 446 14.20 -18.03 -25.89
C VAL A 446 14.23 -19.38 -26.63
N SER A 447 13.55 -19.50 -27.78
CA SER A 447 13.48 -20.74 -28.58
C SER A 447 14.83 -21.28 -29.08
N LYS A 448 15.85 -20.43 -29.18
CA LYS A 448 17.20 -20.79 -29.66
C LYS A 448 18.21 -21.02 -28.53
N THR A 449 17.79 -20.95 -27.27
CA THR A 449 18.68 -21.14 -26.12
C THR A 449 18.61 -22.57 -25.61
N SER A 450 19.75 -23.26 -25.61
CA SER A 450 19.93 -24.54 -24.92
C SER A 450 20.19 -24.29 -23.44
N VAL A 451 19.27 -24.69 -22.56
CA VAL A 451 19.41 -24.49 -21.12
C VAL A 451 19.30 -25.83 -20.38
N ILE A 452 20.17 -26.01 -19.37
CA ILE A 452 20.41 -27.29 -18.70
C ILE A 452 19.49 -27.49 -17.46
N SER A 453 18.86 -26.41 -16.95
CA SER A 453 17.91 -26.47 -15.82
C SER A 453 16.81 -25.40 -15.91
N HIS A 454 15.67 -25.64 -15.25
CA HIS A 454 14.51 -24.74 -15.23
C HIS A 454 14.82 -23.37 -14.62
N GLU A 455 15.57 -23.33 -13.52
CA GLU A 455 16.00 -22.07 -12.88
C GLU A 455 16.90 -21.24 -13.80
N LYS A 456 17.86 -21.89 -14.49
CA LYS A 456 18.69 -21.23 -15.50
C LYS A 456 17.85 -20.74 -16.68
N TYR A 457 16.76 -21.43 -17.00
CA TYR A 457 15.84 -21.03 -18.05
C TYR A 457 15.06 -19.77 -17.67
N LEU A 458 14.49 -19.70 -16.46
CA LEU A 458 13.80 -18.51 -15.96
C LEU A 458 14.72 -17.30 -15.82
N LYS A 459 15.94 -17.48 -15.31
CA LYS A 459 16.97 -16.43 -15.28
C LYS A 459 17.32 -15.95 -16.69
N LYS A 460 17.49 -16.87 -17.64
CA LYS A 460 17.79 -16.52 -19.04
C LYS A 460 16.62 -15.81 -19.71
N VAL A 461 15.38 -16.22 -19.44
CA VAL A 461 14.15 -15.53 -19.87
C VAL A 461 14.15 -14.11 -19.34
N ALA A 462 14.40 -13.90 -18.05
CA ALA A 462 14.45 -12.57 -17.46
C ALA A 462 15.55 -11.72 -18.12
N THR A 463 16.75 -12.26 -18.31
CA THR A 463 17.85 -11.54 -19.01
C THR A 463 17.44 -11.16 -20.44
N VAL A 464 16.97 -12.12 -21.23
CA VAL A 464 16.58 -11.90 -22.64
C VAL A 464 15.39 -10.94 -22.73
N ALA A 465 14.42 -11.03 -21.83
CA ALA A 465 13.28 -10.13 -21.78
C ALA A 465 13.71 -8.70 -21.41
N ASN A 466 14.62 -8.52 -20.46
CA ASN A 466 15.18 -7.20 -20.15
C ASN A 466 16.01 -6.61 -21.30
N GLU A 467 16.66 -7.44 -22.12
CA GLU A 467 17.35 -6.97 -23.32
C GLU A 467 16.37 -6.59 -24.44
N ARG A 468 15.28 -7.33 -24.58
CA ARG A 468 14.36 -7.25 -25.73
C ARG A 468 13.07 -6.47 -25.49
N ILE A 469 12.76 -6.14 -24.24
CA ILE A 469 11.63 -5.28 -23.87
C ILE A 469 12.21 -3.92 -23.47
N GLU A 470 11.75 -2.90 -24.18
CA GLU A 470 12.34 -1.57 -24.15
C GLU A 470 11.70 -0.69 -23.09
N SER A 471 10.40 -0.85 -22.83
CA SER A 471 9.68 -0.08 -21.81
C SER A 471 8.32 -0.71 -21.46
N VAL A 472 7.79 -0.35 -20.30
CA VAL A 472 6.44 -0.73 -19.85
C VAL A 472 5.63 0.49 -19.40
N LYS A 473 4.39 0.61 -19.85
CA LYS A 473 3.44 1.66 -19.45
C LYS A 473 2.07 1.09 -19.16
N ALA A 474 1.63 1.13 -17.90
CA ALA A 474 0.29 0.72 -17.49
C ALA A 474 -0.75 1.81 -17.83
N ASN A 475 -1.86 1.41 -18.46
CA ASN A 475 -3.05 2.23 -18.66
C ASN A 475 -4.30 1.50 -18.12
N PRO A 476 -5.39 2.21 -17.81
CA PRO A 476 -6.64 1.60 -17.33
C PRO A 476 -7.17 0.48 -18.23
N TRP A 477 -7.06 0.64 -19.55
CA TRP A 477 -7.54 -0.32 -20.55
C TRP A 477 -6.51 -1.39 -20.95
N GLY A 478 -5.26 -1.32 -20.46
CA GLY A 478 -4.22 -2.29 -20.79
C GLY A 478 -2.80 -1.81 -20.48
N THR A 479 -1.87 -2.73 -20.33
CA THR A 479 -0.45 -2.46 -20.09
C THR A 479 0.32 -2.51 -21.41
N CYS A 480 0.91 -1.40 -21.84
CA CYS A 480 1.78 -1.37 -23.01
C CYS A 480 3.15 -1.92 -22.64
N ILE A 481 3.58 -3.00 -23.27
CA ILE A 481 4.89 -3.63 -23.10
C ILE A 481 5.60 -3.52 -24.45
N ARG A 482 6.48 -2.52 -24.57
CA ARG A 482 7.14 -2.18 -25.83
C ARG A 482 8.30 -3.13 -26.07
N ARG A 483 8.28 -3.80 -27.21
CA ARG A 483 9.24 -4.86 -27.55
C ARG A 483 10.12 -4.41 -28.71
N ALA A 484 11.39 -4.75 -28.66
CA ALA A 484 12.33 -4.49 -29.73
C ALA A 484 11.80 -5.01 -31.08
N GLY A 485 11.89 -4.18 -32.12
CA GLY A 485 11.43 -4.52 -33.47
C GLY A 485 9.91 -4.47 -33.67
N THR A 486 9.13 -4.01 -32.69
CA THR A 486 7.67 -3.81 -32.85
C THR A 486 7.29 -2.37 -33.15
N ASP A 487 8.25 -1.47 -33.30
CA ASP A 487 8.02 -0.04 -33.42
C ASP A 487 7.10 0.34 -34.58
N PHE A 488 7.34 -0.21 -35.78
CA PHE A 488 6.47 -0.01 -36.95
C PHE A 488 5.10 -0.71 -36.83
N ARG A 489 4.97 -1.68 -35.93
CA ARG A 489 3.73 -2.45 -35.71
C ARG A 489 2.90 -1.92 -34.54
N ALA A 490 3.44 -0.98 -33.76
CA ALA A 490 2.69 -0.31 -32.71
C ALA A 490 1.60 0.54 -33.34
N ALA A 491 0.35 0.42 -32.87
CA ALA A 491 -0.76 1.18 -33.43
C ALA A 491 -0.61 2.71 -33.25
N CYS A 492 0.22 3.15 -32.30
CA CYS A 492 0.58 4.55 -32.09
C CYS A 492 1.87 4.97 -32.81
N SER A 493 2.39 4.16 -33.74
CA SER A 493 3.61 4.47 -34.48
C SER A 493 3.35 5.52 -35.55
N GLN A 494 4.16 6.57 -35.57
CA GLN A 494 4.20 7.55 -36.65
C GLN A 494 5.64 7.66 -37.14
N GLY A 495 5.86 7.49 -38.45
CA GLY A 495 7.22 7.48 -39.01
C GLY A 495 8.13 6.37 -38.47
N GLY A 496 7.56 5.27 -37.95
CA GLY A 496 8.33 4.19 -37.33
C GLY A 496 8.72 4.41 -35.87
N ILE A 497 8.24 5.48 -35.24
CA ILE A 497 8.52 5.80 -33.83
C ILE A 497 7.20 5.69 -33.03
N PRO A 498 7.12 4.88 -31.96
CA PRO A 498 5.91 4.78 -31.15
C PRO A 498 5.64 6.02 -30.28
N HIS A 499 4.49 6.67 -30.49
CA HIS A 499 4.02 7.79 -29.68
C HIS A 499 3.18 7.30 -28.50
N THR A 500 3.84 6.81 -27.44
CA THR A 500 3.14 6.20 -26.28
C THR A 500 2.33 7.19 -25.44
N HIS A 501 2.52 8.50 -25.62
CA HIS A 501 1.71 9.54 -24.96
C HIS A 501 0.30 9.63 -25.55
N ASP A 502 0.12 9.26 -26.83
CA ASP A 502 -1.17 9.24 -27.52
C ASP A 502 -2.00 7.98 -27.22
N ALA A 503 -1.58 7.18 -26.23
CA ALA A 503 -2.24 5.94 -25.87
C ALA A 503 -3.72 6.20 -25.53
N ALA A 504 -4.60 5.55 -26.29
CA ALA A 504 -6.04 5.60 -26.13
C ALA A 504 -6.63 4.23 -26.52
N PRO A 505 -7.83 3.86 -26.05
CA PRO A 505 -8.46 2.59 -26.39
C PRO A 505 -8.48 2.29 -27.89
N LYS A 506 -8.79 3.29 -28.73
CA LYS A 506 -8.82 3.18 -30.20
C LYS A 506 -7.51 2.66 -30.82
N LEU A 507 -6.37 3.00 -30.23
CA LEU A 507 -5.05 2.52 -30.67
C LEU A 507 -4.67 1.24 -29.95
N CYS A 508 -4.85 1.22 -28.63
CA CYS A 508 -4.26 0.19 -27.77
C CYS A 508 -4.98 -1.16 -27.87
N LEU A 509 -6.31 -1.21 -27.94
CA LEU A 509 -7.07 -2.47 -27.80
C LEU A 509 -6.79 -3.50 -28.91
N GLY A 510 -6.22 -3.07 -30.04
CA GLY A 510 -5.73 -3.97 -31.09
C GLY A 510 -4.22 -3.94 -31.29
N CYS A 511 -3.48 -3.20 -30.47
CA CYS A 511 -2.05 -3.05 -30.62
C CYS A 511 -1.33 -4.34 -30.26
N THR A 512 -0.27 -4.69 -31.00
CA THR A 512 0.55 -5.86 -30.67
C THR A 512 1.14 -5.75 -29.26
N ASN A 513 1.56 -4.56 -28.85
CA ASN A 513 2.30 -4.30 -27.61
C ASN A 513 1.43 -4.17 -26.36
N VAL A 514 0.10 -4.21 -26.47
CA VAL A 514 -0.74 -4.17 -25.28
C VAL A 514 -0.91 -5.57 -24.68
N ASP A 515 -0.84 -5.63 -23.36
CA ASP A 515 -1.27 -6.77 -22.55
C ASP A 515 -2.50 -6.35 -21.75
N ILE A 516 -3.59 -7.10 -21.91
CA ILE A 516 -4.88 -6.80 -21.29
C ILE A 516 -5.28 -7.98 -20.41
N THR A 517 -5.71 -7.70 -19.19
CA THR A 517 -6.15 -8.72 -18.23
C THR A 517 -7.56 -8.45 -17.75
N LYS A 518 -8.16 -9.39 -17.01
CA LYS A 518 -9.46 -9.18 -16.33
C LYS A 518 -9.57 -7.87 -15.55
N ALA A 519 -8.47 -7.41 -14.94
CA ALA A 519 -8.44 -6.17 -14.16
C ALA A 519 -8.69 -4.91 -15.01
N ASN A 520 -8.49 -5.00 -16.32
CA ASN A 520 -8.67 -3.88 -17.24
C ASN A 520 -10.11 -3.73 -17.76
N LEU A 521 -11.00 -4.70 -17.51
CA LEU A 521 -12.38 -4.68 -18.03
C LEU A 521 -13.10 -3.35 -17.73
N ARG A 522 -13.07 -2.92 -16.46
CA ARG A 522 -13.68 -1.65 -16.04
C ARG A 522 -13.04 -0.45 -16.74
N GLY A 523 -11.72 -0.46 -16.89
CA GLY A 523 -11.00 0.59 -17.61
C GLY A 523 -11.36 0.64 -19.08
N ILE A 524 -11.56 -0.51 -19.74
CA ILE A 524 -12.06 -0.55 -21.12
C ILE A 524 -13.43 0.12 -21.18
N MET A 525 -14.39 -0.35 -20.38
CA MET A 525 -15.76 0.18 -20.40
C MET A 525 -15.84 1.70 -20.14
N VAL A 526 -15.08 2.20 -19.16
CA VAL A 526 -15.09 3.63 -18.81
C VAL A 526 -14.48 4.47 -19.92
N TYR A 527 -13.35 4.04 -20.49
CA TYR A 527 -12.62 4.84 -21.46
C TYR A 527 -13.13 4.67 -22.90
N THR A 528 -14.01 3.70 -23.17
CA THR A 528 -14.74 3.59 -24.44
C THR A 528 -16.18 4.13 -24.36
N ARG A 529 -16.56 4.76 -23.24
CA ARG A 529 -17.94 5.20 -22.99
C ARG A 529 -18.41 6.23 -24.00
N GLN A 530 -17.56 7.18 -24.37
CA GLN A 530 -17.91 8.22 -25.33
C GLN A 530 -18.18 7.62 -26.71
N GLU A 531 -17.41 6.61 -27.10
CA GLU A 531 -17.59 5.90 -28.35
C GLU A 531 -18.91 5.12 -28.38
N VAL A 532 -19.27 4.47 -27.26
CA VAL A 532 -20.56 3.79 -27.07
C VAL A 532 -21.71 4.78 -27.18
N GLU A 533 -21.66 5.89 -26.43
CA GLU A 533 -22.70 6.94 -26.45
C GLU A 533 -22.85 7.55 -27.85
N ALA A 534 -21.74 7.77 -28.56
CA ALA A 534 -21.76 8.28 -29.93
C ALA A 534 -22.44 7.30 -30.91
N CYS A 535 -22.20 6.00 -30.78
CA CYS A 535 -22.83 4.99 -31.63
C CYS A 535 -24.34 4.84 -31.36
N LEU A 536 -24.76 4.95 -30.08
CA LEU A 536 -26.15 4.90 -29.65
C LEU A 536 -26.96 6.17 -30.01
N ASN A 537 -26.30 7.30 -30.23
CA ASN A 537 -26.99 8.57 -30.52
C ASN A 537 -27.69 8.52 -31.89
N PRO A 538 -29.03 8.59 -31.95
CA PRO A 538 -29.76 8.55 -33.23
C PRO A 538 -29.54 9.81 -34.08
N ASN A 539 -29.18 10.93 -33.46
CA ASN A 539 -29.01 12.22 -34.14
C ASN A 539 -27.60 12.40 -34.73
N LEU A 540 -26.67 11.47 -34.51
CA LEU A 540 -25.32 11.56 -35.05
C LEU A 540 -25.28 10.88 -36.44
N PRO A 541 -24.89 11.58 -37.52
CA PRO A 541 -24.76 10.99 -38.84
C PRO A 541 -23.84 9.76 -38.87
N SER A 542 -24.18 8.77 -39.71
CA SER A 542 -23.46 7.50 -39.81
C SER A 542 -21.97 7.66 -40.14
N GLN A 543 -21.63 8.66 -40.97
CA GLN A 543 -20.25 9.00 -41.33
C GLN A 543 -19.42 9.43 -40.11
N LEU A 544 -20.04 10.11 -39.14
CA LEU A 544 -19.36 10.54 -37.91
C LEU A 544 -19.27 9.42 -36.86
N LYS A 545 -20.10 8.36 -36.99
CA LYS A 545 -20.03 7.17 -36.13
C LYS A 545 -18.88 6.23 -36.50
N MET A 546 -18.42 6.24 -37.76
CA MET A 546 -17.43 5.31 -38.30
C MET A 546 -16.16 5.14 -37.44
N PRO A 547 -15.48 6.20 -36.94
CA PRO A 547 -14.27 6.05 -36.12
C PRO A 547 -14.53 5.38 -34.76
N TYR A 548 -15.74 5.51 -34.23
CA TYR A 548 -16.14 4.95 -32.94
C TYR A 548 -16.47 3.45 -33.06
N ILE A 549 -17.08 3.05 -34.18
CA ILE A 549 -17.40 1.64 -34.49
C ILE A 549 -16.15 0.77 -34.40
N ASP A 550 -15.02 1.20 -34.99
CA ASP A 550 -13.78 0.43 -34.96
C ASP A 550 -13.21 0.26 -33.55
N THR A 551 -13.36 1.27 -32.70
CA THR A 551 -12.93 1.22 -31.30
C THR A 551 -13.78 0.21 -30.53
N ILE A 552 -15.10 0.23 -30.72
CA ILE A 552 -16.03 -0.72 -30.09
C ILE A 552 -15.80 -2.14 -30.60
N LYS A 553 -15.60 -2.35 -31.90
CA LYS A 553 -15.25 -3.67 -32.47
C LYS A 553 -13.99 -4.26 -31.82
N ARG A 554 -12.96 -3.44 -31.61
CA ARG A 554 -11.74 -3.86 -30.90
C ARG A 554 -12.03 -4.18 -29.43
N ALA A 555 -12.82 -3.37 -28.75
CA ALA A 555 -13.23 -3.62 -27.37
C ALA A 555 -13.99 -4.95 -27.24
N VAL A 556 -15.02 -5.18 -28.05
CA VAL A 556 -15.76 -6.46 -28.11
C VAL A 556 -14.82 -7.63 -28.35
N SER A 557 -13.93 -7.52 -29.34
CA SER A 557 -12.96 -8.59 -29.65
C SER A 557 -12.09 -8.95 -28.44
N VAL A 558 -11.57 -7.95 -27.74
CA VAL A 558 -10.75 -8.13 -26.54
C VAL A 558 -11.58 -8.75 -25.41
N VAL A 559 -12.76 -8.20 -25.12
CA VAL A 559 -13.61 -8.68 -24.03
C VAL A 559 -14.08 -10.12 -24.27
N LYS A 560 -14.44 -10.48 -25.52
CA LYS A 560 -14.74 -11.87 -25.89
C LYS A 560 -13.55 -12.81 -25.71
N LYS A 561 -12.33 -12.37 -26.02
CA LYS A 561 -11.11 -13.16 -25.78
C LYS A 561 -10.80 -13.33 -24.29
N LEU A 562 -11.09 -12.33 -23.46
CA LEU A 562 -10.99 -12.45 -22.00
C LEU A 562 -12.03 -13.45 -21.48
N LYS A 563 -13.29 -13.33 -21.93
CA LYS A 563 -14.40 -14.23 -21.59
C LYS A 563 -14.07 -15.69 -21.91
N ALA A 564 -13.53 -15.95 -23.11
CA ALA A 564 -13.17 -17.31 -23.56
C ALA A 564 -12.12 -17.99 -22.67
N LYS A 565 -11.35 -17.23 -21.88
CA LYS A 565 -10.32 -17.72 -20.96
C LYS A 565 -10.74 -17.63 -19.49
N SER A 566 -12.00 -17.30 -19.20
CA SER A 566 -12.48 -17.04 -17.85
C SER A 566 -13.09 -18.26 -17.19
N SER A 567 -12.81 -18.43 -15.91
CA SER A 567 -13.54 -19.37 -15.04
C SER A 567 -14.91 -18.84 -14.61
N ASN A 568 -15.17 -17.54 -14.81
CA ASN A 568 -16.47 -16.91 -14.60
C ASN A 568 -16.88 -16.05 -15.82
N PRO A 569 -17.33 -16.68 -16.93
CA PRO A 569 -17.63 -15.98 -18.18
C PRO A 569 -18.71 -14.89 -18.06
N SER A 570 -19.65 -15.04 -17.13
CA SER A 570 -20.81 -14.15 -17.00
C SER A 570 -20.44 -12.70 -16.66
N ARG A 571 -19.28 -12.50 -16.02
CA ARG A 571 -18.76 -11.18 -15.67
C ARG A 571 -18.55 -10.26 -16.88
N TYR A 572 -18.38 -10.83 -18.07
CA TYR A 572 -18.11 -10.11 -19.31
C TYR A 572 -19.37 -9.84 -20.12
N ASP A 573 -20.49 -10.50 -19.79
CA ASP A 573 -21.70 -10.52 -20.62
C ASP A 573 -22.30 -9.14 -20.76
N LYS A 574 -22.37 -8.38 -19.66
CA LYS A 574 -22.87 -7.00 -19.70
C LYS A 574 -22.02 -6.12 -20.62
N ALA A 575 -20.70 -6.16 -20.48
CA ALA A 575 -19.81 -5.35 -21.32
C ALA A 575 -19.93 -5.73 -22.80
N ILE A 576 -20.06 -7.03 -23.11
CA ILE A 576 -20.27 -7.50 -24.48
C ILE A 576 -21.62 -7.02 -25.01
N ALA A 577 -22.69 -7.15 -24.23
CA ALA A 577 -24.03 -6.70 -24.60
C ALA A 577 -24.07 -5.19 -24.86
N ASP A 578 -23.53 -4.37 -23.95
CA ASP A 578 -23.48 -2.90 -24.09
C ASP A 578 -22.76 -2.50 -25.40
N PHE A 579 -21.66 -3.19 -25.73
CA PHE A 579 -20.93 -2.93 -26.96
C PHE A 579 -21.62 -3.45 -28.23
N GLU A 580 -22.26 -4.61 -28.18
CA GLU A 580 -23.00 -5.19 -29.31
C GLU A 580 -24.28 -4.40 -29.62
N GLU A 581 -24.95 -3.86 -28.59
CA GLU A 581 -26.05 -2.92 -28.73
C GLU A 581 -25.60 -1.66 -29.46
N ALA A 582 -24.49 -1.07 -29.04
CA ALA A 582 -23.92 0.11 -29.69
C ALA A 582 -23.53 -0.15 -31.16
N LEU A 583 -22.96 -1.31 -31.47
CA LEU A 583 -22.64 -1.70 -32.85
C LEU A 583 -23.91 -1.89 -33.69
N SER A 584 -24.95 -2.50 -33.12
CA SER A 584 -26.22 -2.72 -33.80
C SER A 584 -26.92 -1.39 -34.12
N ALA A 585 -26.96 -0.46 -33.15
CA ALA A 585 -27.52 0.87 -33.33
C ALA A 585 -26.77 1.69 -34.40
N ALA A 586 -25.46 1.47 -34.55
CA ALA A 586 -24.68 2.11 -35.60
C ALA A 586 -24.91 1.50 -37.00
N ASN A 587 -25.16 0.18 -37.09
CA ASN A 587 -25.38 -0.53 -38.35
C ASN A 587 -26.77 -0.31 -38.96
N VAL A 588 -27.83 -0.18 -38.14
CA VAL A 588 -29.21 0.08 -38.63
C VAL A 588 -29.30 1.37 -39.46
N TYR A 589 -28.38 2.32 -39.27
CA TYR A 589 -28.29 3.57 -40.05
C TYR A 589 -27.38 3.49 -41.28
N GLN A 590 -26.66 2.38 -41.51
CA GLN A 590 -25.94 2.14 -42.78
C GLN A 590 -26.85 1.55 -43.86
N GLU A 591 -27.94 0.89 -43.48
CA GLU A 591 -28.91 0.28 -44.41
C GLU A 591 -30.11 1.20 -44.73
N ALA A 592 -30.26 2.31 -44.01
CA ALA A 592 -31.33 3.29 -44.19
C ALA A 592 -30.93 4.52 -45.06
N VAL A 593 -29.73 4.48 -45.64
CA VAL A 593 -29.19 5.44 -46.64
C VAL A 593 -28.87 4.65 -47.90
#